data_AF-A0A7V2L8I1-F1
#
_entry.id   AF-A0A7V2L8I1-F1
#
_cell.length_a   1.000
_cell.length_b   1.000
_cell.length_c   1.000
_cell.angle_alpha   90.00
_cell.angle_beta   90.00
_cell.angle_gamma   90.00
#
_symmetry.space_group_name_H-M   'P 1'
#
loop_
_entity.id
_entity.type
_entity.pdbx_description
1 polymer ?
#
loop_
_entity_poly.entity_id
_entity_poly.type
_entity_poly.pdbx_seq_one_letter_code
_entity_poly.pdbx_strand_id
1 'polypeptide(L)'
;MYKSTGFVSFFLRRFTGLVLVLYLGVHMWVIGAATKGAETFNTRLELFESPVLKILEILLLAAVLYHGFDGIRLIIVHYFDVTDYRKSLFYAAFATSALLTIVGGIPLLLYALGMWS
;
A
#
# COMPACT_ATOMS: atom_id res chain seq x y z
N MET A 1 2.28 24.08 -12.32
CA MET A 1 1.10 23.20 -12.23
C MET A 1 1.38 21.86 -11.53
N TYR A 2 2.42 21.11 -11.93
CA TYR A 2 2.73 19.75 -11.40
C TYR A 2 3.24 19.66 -9.95
N LYS A 3 3.57 20.78 -9.31
CA LYS A 3 4.10 20.80 -7.92
C LYS A 3 3.03 21.07 -6.86
N SER A 4 1.76 21.23 -7.23
CA SER A 4 0.69 21.46 -6.26
C SER A 4 0.41 20.18 -5.46
N THR A 5 0.04 20.33 -4.19
CA THR A 5 -0.36 19.20 -3.34
C THR A 5 -1.54 18.43 -3.92
N GLY A 6 -2.45 19.13 -4.61
CA GLY A 6 -3.56 18.51 -5.33
C GLY A 6 -3.11 17.62 -6.49
N PHE A 7 -2.15 18.07 -7.30
CA PHE A 7 -1.61 17.26 -8.40
C PHE A 7 -0.83 16.05 -7.88
N VAL A 8 0.02 16.25 -6.86
CA VAL A 8 0.76 15.16 -6.22
C VAL A 8 -0.20 14.11 -5.65
N SER A 9 -1.24 14.54 -4.93
CA SER A 9 -2.28 13.64 -4.41
C SER A 9 -2.94 12.83 -5.52
N PHE A 10 -3.38 13.52 -6.58
CA PHE A 10 -4.04 12.87 -7.70
C PHE A 10 -3.15 11.82 -8.37
N PHE A 11 -1.90 12.18 -8.67
CA PHE A 11 -0.96 11.31 -9.36
C PHE A 11 -0.66 10.06 -8.53
N LEU A 12 -0.27 10.25 -7.27
CA LEU A 12 0.05 9.15 -6.38
C LEU A 12 -1.15 8.21 -6.21
N ARG A 13 -2.38 8.74 -6.03
CA ARG A 13 -3.56 7.90 -5.77
C ARG A 13 -3.93 7.06 -6.99
N ARG A 14 -3.78 7.61 -8.20
CA ARG A 14 -3.99 6.86 -9.44
C ARG A 14 -2.91 5.81 -9.65
N PHE A 15 -1.65 6.17 -9.42
CA PHE A 15 -0.53 5.25 -9.55
C PHE A 15 -0.66 4.07 -8.57
N THR A 16 -0.91 4.35 -7.28
CA THR A 16 -1.13 3.28 -6.30
C THR A 16 -2.36 2.45 -6.63
N GLY A 17 -3.47 3.07 -7.08
CA GLY A 17 -4.66 2.33 -7.52
C GLY A 17 -4.36 1.34 -8.65
N LEU A 18 -3.58 1.75 -9.65
CA LEU A 18 -3.14 0.87 -10.74
C LEU A 18 -2.29 -0.30 -10.22
N VAL A 19 -1.33 -0.01 -9.35
CA VAL A 19 -0.48 -1.04 -8.71
C VAL A 19 -1.34 -2.04 -7.92
N LEU A 20 -2.34 -1.55 -7.17
CA LEU A 20 -3.23 -2.40 -6.37
C LEU A 20 -4.12 -3.30 -7.23
N VAL A 21 -4.60 -2.83 -8.39
CA VAL A 21 -5.36 -3.66 -9.33
C VAL A 21 -4.50 -4.79 -9.89
N LEU A 22 -3.26 -4.50 -10.27
CA LEU A 22 -2.32 -5.53 -10.73
C LEU A 22 -1.98 -6.52 -9.61
N TYR A 23 -1.72 -6.01 -8.41
CA TYR A 23 -1.48 -6.83 -7.22
C TYR A 23 -2.66 -7.75 -6.92
N LEU A 24 -3.90 -7.26 -7.05
CA LEU A 24 -5.09 -8.07 -6.77
C LEU A 24 -5.13 -9.33 -7.64
N GLY A 25 -4.72 -9.25 -8.90
CA GLY A 25 -4.60 -10.42 -9.78
C GLY A 25 -3.61 -11.46 -9.24
N VAL A 26 -2.41 -11.01 -8.84
CA VAL A 26 -1.39 -11.88 -8.23
C VAL A 26 -1.88 -12.44 -6.89
N HIS A 27 -2.52 -11.61 -6.06
CA HIS A 27 -3.05 -11.99 -4.76
C HIS A 27 -4.10 -13.10 -4.87
N MET A 28 -5.06 -12.94 -5.79
CA MET A 28 -6.07 -13.97 -6.07
C MET A 28 -5.43 -15.26 -6.61
N TRP A 29 -4.38 -15.15 -7.43
CA TRP A 29 -3.66 -16.32 -7.93
C TRP A 29 -2.95 -17.08 -6.80
N VAL A 30 -2.30 -16.40 -5.86
CA VAL A 30 -1.61 -17.06 -4.73
C VAL A 30 -2.62 -17.64 -3.74
N ILE A 31 -3.51 -16.82 -3.16
CA ILE A 31 -4.47 -17.26 -2.15
C ILE A 31 -5.47 -18.26 -2.72
N GLY A 32 -5.85 -18.12 -4.00
CA GLY A 32 -6.73 -19.08 -4.67
C GLY A 32 -6.17 -20.50 -4.75
N ALA A 33 -4.84 -20.69 -4.65
CA ALA A 33 -4.25 -22.03 -4.59
C ALA A 33 -4.60 -22.81 -3.32
N ALA A 34 -5.01 -22.13 -2.24
CA ALA A 34 -5.46 -22.79 -1.02
C ALA A 34 -6.64 -23.75 -1.28
N THR A 35 -7.45 -23.48 -2.32
CA THR A 35 -8.56 -24.36 -2.75
C THR A 35 -8.10 -25.69 -3.37
N LYS A 36 -6.82 -25.81 -3.74
CA LYS A 36 -6.22 -26.99 -4.37
C LYS A 36 -5.38 -27.83 -3.40
N GLY A 37 -5.35 -27.46 -2.12
CA GLY A 37 -4.59 -28.15 -1.07
C GLY A 37 -3.32 -27.39 -0.64
N ALA A 38 -2.82 -27.77 0.53
CA ALA A 38 -1.71 -27.08 1.20
C ALA A 38 -0.41 -27.10 0.39
N GLU A 39 -0.10 -28.20 -0.31
CA GLU A 39 1.10 -28.33 -1.12
C GLU A 39 1.16 -27.27 -2.23
N THR A 40 0.10 -27.15 -3.04
CA THR A 40 0.04 -26.16 -4.13
C THR A 40 0.11 -24.73 -3.59
N PHE A 41 -0.53 -24.47 -2.45
CA PHE A 41 -0.48 -23.16 -1.80
C PHE A 41 0.93 -22.81 -1.32
N ASN A 42 1.58 -23.72 -0.60
CA ASN A 42 2.93 -23.52 -0.07
C ASN A 42 3.95 -23.31 -1.20
N THR A 43 3.89 -24.10 -2.28
CA THR A 43 4.77 -23.89 -3.43
C THR A 43 4.59 -22.52 -4.08
N ARG A 44 3.37 -21.96 -4.10
CA ARG A 44 3.15 -20.59 -4.60
C ARG A 44 3.63 -19.54 -3.60
N LEU A 45 3.50 -19.81 -2.31
CA LEU A 45 3.91 -18.90 -1.25
C LEU A 45 5.44 -18.78 -1.18
N GLU A 46 6.16 -19.90 -1.37
CA GLU A 46 7.63 -19.96 -1.43
C GLU A 46 8.21 -19.01 -2.48
N LEU A 47 7.49 -18.77 -3.59
CA LEU A 47 7.90 -17.80 -4.60
C LEU A 47 8.04 -16.38 -4.02
N PHE A 48 7.36 -16.05 -2.92
CA PHE A 48 7.34 -14.73 -2.26
C PHE A 48 8.27 -14.61 -1.05
N GLU A 49 9.06 -15.64 -0.76
CA GLU A 49 9.98 -15.62 0.39
C GLU A 49 11.30 -14.88 0.11
N SER A 50 11.60 -14.56 -1.15
CA SER A 50 12.85 -13.88 -1.49
C SER A 50 12.95 -12.46 -0.87
N PRO A 51 14.14 -12.01 -0.46
CA PRO A 51 14.33 -10.68 0.13
C PRO A 51 13.84 -9.52 -0.75
N VAL A 52 13.95 -9.66 -2.08
CA VAL A 52 13.45 -8.68 -3.05
C VAL A 52 11.93 -8.54 -2.95
N LEU A 53 11.21 -9.65 -2.80
CA LEU A 53 9.76 -9.63 -2.70
C LEU A 53 9.28 -9.12 -1.34
N LYS A 54 10.07 -9.30 -0.28
CA LYS A 54 9.83 -8.63 1.02
C LYS A 54 9.93 -7.11 0.92
N ILE A 55 10.85 -6.57 0.11
CA ILE A 55 10.88 -5.12 -0.19
C ILE A 55 9.61 -4.71 -0.96
N LEU A 56 9.17 -5.51 -1.93
CA LEU A 56 7.91 -5.24 -2.64
C LEU A 56 6.68 -5.29 -1.71
N GLU A 57 6.66 -6.15 -0.68
CA GLU A 57 5.62 -6.16 0.34
C GLU A 57 5.56 -4.82 1.11
N ILE A 58 6.71 -4.22 1.45
CA ILE A 58 6.76 -2.91 2.11
C ILE A 58 6.25 -1.81 1.16
N LEU A 59 6.64 -1.84 -0.12
CA LEU A 59 6.15 -0.88 -1.12
C LEU A 59 4.63 -1.04 -1.35
N LEU A 60 4.14 -2.27 -1.35
CA LEU A 60 2.72 -2.57 -1.44
C LEU A 60 1.96 -2.05 -0.22
N LEU A 61 2.50 -2.24 0.99
CA LEU A 61 1.93 -1.69 2.21
C LEU A 61 1.81 -0.16 2.11
N ALA A 62 2.86 0.51 1.62
CA ALA A 62 2.82 1.95 1.36
C ALA A 62 1.73 2.33 0.35
N ALA A 63 1.60 1.57 -0.74
CA ALA A 63 0.59 1.81 -1.77
C ALA A 63 -0.85 1.65 -1.23
N VAL A 64 -1.13 0.59 -0.47
CA VAL A 64 -2.43 0.33 0.16
C VAL A 64 -2.80 1.46 1.12
N LEU A 65 -1.90 1.79 2.05
CA LEU A 65 -2.15 2.80 3.07
C LEU A 65 -2.41 4.17 2.41
N TYR A 66 -1.50 4.59 1.53
CA TYR A 66 -1.66 5.86 0.84
C TYR A 66 -2.96 5.92 0.02
N HIS A 67 -3.27 4.88 -0.76
CA HIS A 67 -4.49 4.83 -1.57
C HIS A 67 -5.75 4.95 -0.70
N GLY A 68 -5.80 4.19 0.40
CA GLY A 68 -6.92 4.21 1.33
C GLY A 68 -7.10 5.56 2.01
N PHE A 69 -6.06 6.09 2.65
CA PHE A 69 -6.14 7.37 3.38
C PHE A 69 -6.41 8.56 2.45
N ASP A 70 -5.78 8.63 1.28
CA ASP A 70 -6.04 9.73 0.35
C ASP A 70 -7.42 9.61 -0.32
N GLY A 71 -7.97 8.40 -0.47
CA GLY A 71 -9.35 8.15 -0.86
C GLY A 71 -10.35 8.66 0.20
N ILE A 72 -10.15 8.29 1.47
CA ILE A 72 -10.96 8.77 2.59
C ILE A 72 -10.90 10.30 2.70
N ARG A 73 -9.71 10.88 2.56
CA ARG A 73 -9.53 12.34 2.53
C ARG A 73 -10.41 13.00 1.47
N LEU A 74 -10.46 12.44 0.26
CA LEU A 74 -11.31 12.98 -0.79
C LEU A 74 -12.80 12.88 -0.47
N ILE A 75 -13.24 11.75 0.10
CA ILE A 75 -14.62 11.58 0.54
C ILE A 75 -14.97 12.67 1.56
N ILE A 76 -14.11 12.88 2.57
CA ILE A 76 -14.32 13.92 3.58
C ILE A 76 -14.44 15.30 2.93
N VAL A 77 -13.48 15.66 2.07
CA VAL A 77 -13.47 16.98 1.41
C VAL A 77 -14.70 17.19 0.53
N HIS A 78 -15.20 16.16 -0.16
CA HIS A 78 -16.36 16.29 -1.05
C HIS A 78 -17.69 16.33 -0.30
N TYR A 79 -17.87 15.47 0.72
CA TYR A 79 -19.15 15.35 1.40
C TYR A 79 -19.36 16.38 2.51
N PHE A 80 -18.30 16.91 3.11
CA PHE A 80 -18.38 17.92 4.17
C PHE A 80 -17.98 19.34 3.72
N ASP A 81 -17.67 19.51 2.44
CA ASP A 81 -17.31 20.81 1.82
C ASP A 81 -16.18 21.57 2.54
N VAL A 82 -15.23 20.85 3.15
CA VAL A 82 -14.12 21.42 3.93
C VAL A 82 -12.93 21.82 3.06
N THR A 83 -13.18 22.62 2.02
CA THR A 83 -12.19 22.89 0.96
C THR A 83 -10.95 23.64 1.43
N ASP A 84 -11.10 24.50 2.44
CA ASP A 84 -10.01 25.31 2.99
C ASP A 84 -8.93 24.44 3.67
N TYR A 85 -9.30 23.24 4.12
CA TYR A 85 -8.41 22.29 4.78
C TYR A 85 -7.79 21.28 3.81
N ARG A 86 -7.98 21.39 2.49
CA ARG A 86 -7.47 20.42 1.50
C ARG A 86 -5.96 20.17 1.63
N LYS A 87 -5.18 21.22 1.90
CA LYS A 87 -3.72 21.13 2.03
C LYS A 87 -3.31 20.45 3.34
N SER A 88 -3.89 20.84 4.47
CA SER A 88 -3.59 20.24 5.77
C SER A 88 -4.03 18.77 5.84
N LEU A 89 -5.23 18.47 5.33
CA LEU A 89 -5.75 17.10 5.24
C LEU A 89 -4.91 16.20 4.32
N PHE A 90 -4.31 16.75 3.25
CA PHE A 90 -3.36 16.00 2.42
C PHE A 90 -2.11 15.61 3.22
N TYR A 91 -1.50 16.55 3.93
CA TYR A 91 -0.32 16.24 4.75
C TYR A 91 -0.66 15.30 5.90
N ALA A 92 -1.84 15.43 6.53
CA ALA A 92 -2.30 14.49 7.55
C ALA A 92 -2.41 13.07 6.97
N ALA A 93 -3.13 12.88 5.86
CA ALA A 93 -3.25 11.58 5.20
C ALA A 93 -1.88 11.00 4.77
N PHE A 94 -1.00 11.84 4.22
CA PHE A 94 0.34 11.42 3.79
C PHE A 94 1.21 11.02 4.99
N ALA A 95 1.24 11.83 6.05
CA ALA A 95 2.01 11.55 7.26
C ALA A 95 1.50 10.30 7.98
N THR A 96 0.19 10.13 8.11
CA THR A 96 -0.40 8.91 8.66
C THR A 96 -0.03 7.68 7.84
N SER A 97 -0.10 7.77 6.52
CA SER A 97 0.32 6.67 5.63
C SER A 97 1.80 6.33 5.82
N ALA A 98 2.68 7.33 5.81
CA ALA A 98 4.12 7.15 5.97
C ALA A 98 4.47 6.57 7.36
N LEU A 99 3.86 7.07 8.43
CA LEU A 99 4.05 6.55 9.79
C LEU A 99 3.65 5.08 9.88
N LEU A 100 2.47 4.71 9.37
CA LEU A 100 2.01 3.32 9.39
C LEU A 100 2.86 2.41 8.50
N THR A 101 3.35 2.90 7.36
CA THR A 101 4.31 2.18 6.53
C THR A 101 5.62 1.94 7.27
N ILE A 102 6.14 2.93 8.00
CA ILE A 102 7.38 2.76 8.78
C ILE A 102 7.15 1.75 9.91
N VAL A 103 6.08 1.92 10.68
CA VAL A 103 5.76 1.03 11.81
C VAL A 103 5.55 -0.41 11.34
N GLY A 104 4.78 -0.63 10.27
CA GLY A 104 4.54 -1.98 9.73
C GLY A 104 5.70 -2.52 8.89
N GLY A 105 6.48 -1.63 8.26
CA GLY A 105 7.60 -1.98 7.39
C GLY A 105 8.88 -2.34 8.14
N ILE A 106 9.10 -1.78 9.34
CA ILE A 106 10.28 -2.12 10.16
C ILE A 106 10.34 -3.63 10.45
N PRO A 107 9.30 -4.29 11.00
CA PRO A 107 9.33 -5.74 11.23
C PRO A 107 9.61 -6.54 9.95
N LEU A 108 8.99 -6.15 8.83
CA LEU A 108 9.20 -6.80 7.53
C LEU A 108 10.64 -6.65 7.03
N LEU A 109 11.23 -5.47 7.21
CA LEU A 109 12.61 -5.19 6.84
C LEU A 109 13.60 -5.96 7.72
N LEU A 110 13.37 -5.99 9.03
CA LEU A 110 14.20 -6.74 9.97
C LEU A 110 14.17 -8.25 9.66
N TYR A 111 12.98 -8.78 9.35
CA TYR A 111 12.82 -10.16 8.89
C TYR A 111 13.58 -10.41 7.58
N ALA A 112 13.44 -9.51 6.59
CA ALA A 112 14.15 -9.63 5.31
C ALA A 112 15.68 -9.57 5.43
N LEU A 113 16.20 -8.90 6.46
CA LEU A 113 17.63 -8.82 6.78
C LEU A 113 18.12 -9.98 7.66
N GLY A 114 17.27 -10.93 8.03
CA GLY A 114 17.61 -12.04 8.93
C GLY A 114 17.91 -11.60 10.37
N MET A 115 17.48 -10.39 10.75
CA MET A 115 17.70 -9.82 12.09
C MET A 115 16.61 -10.23 13.10
N TRP A 116 15.61 -10.99 12.64
CA TRP A 116 14.48 -11.49 13.42
C TRP A 116 14.28 -12.96 13.07
N SER A 117 14.25 -13.85 14.08
CA SER A 117 13.94 -15.29 13.96
C SER A 117 12.53 -15.58 14.43
#